data_AF-A0A7C6B2J8-F1
#
_entry.id   AF-A0A7C6B2J8-F1
#
_cell.length_a   1.000
_cell.length_b   1.000
_cell.length_c   1.000
_cell.angle_alpha   90.00
_cell.angle_beta   90.00
_cell.angle_gamma   90.00
#
_symmetry.space_group_name_H-M   'P 1'
#
loop_
_entity.id
_entity.type
_entity.pdbx_description
1 polymer ?
#
loop_
_entity_poly.entity_id
_entity_poly.type
_entity_poly.pdbx_seq_one_letter_code
_entity_poly.pdbx_strand_id
1 'polypeptide(L)'
;MEVNEFDAIRVSLASPEDILKWSHGEVTKPETINYRTLRPERDGLFCERIFGPTKDWECACGKYKRVRYKGIVCDKCGVEVAHSRVRRERMGHIKLASPVSHIWYVKGVPSRLGLLLNISPRNLERILYFAQYVITHVDEDARNKTISKAERDLSMRLARLEGEVQARITDLEAQRSARLDELDSQEEAELAALAERLAVETDQVIAAGQQLRPQIEKMLGKTAEADVRLPSPPFPAYAEEERGILLPAGTVVTREHLARLNDAIQNRLSEIEEAIERERQAVRDLSAARRDLVREEIARKIEEQRQAVETQKAQQRAALNNSLQELKDLRERELLTETEYRDLEERWGNVFRAGMGAEAIRELVAKIDLDQMVKELRIEIATTQSKQRKKKAAKRLRVAESFRKSNNRPEWMILTVLPVMPPDLRPMVQLDGGRFATSDLNDLYRRVINRNNRLRRLLDLGAPDVIVRNEKRMLQEAVDSLIDNGRRGRAVSRSGKRKL
;
A
#
# COMPACT_ATOMS: atom_id res chain seq x y z
N MET A 1 49.50 -35.02 -39.58
CA MET A 1 49.67 -33.56 -39.51
C MET A 1 48.38 -32.95 -40.04
N GLU A 2 47.44 -32.60 -39.15
CA GLU A 2 46.35 -31.72 -39.56
C GLU A 2 46.85 -30.30 -39.35
N VAL A 3 47.37 -29.70 -40.43
CA VAL A 3 47.60 -28.26 -40.48
C VAL A 3 46.22 -27.64 -40.68
N ASN A 4 45.51 -27.43 -39.57
CA ASN A 4 44.28 -26.66 -39.59
C ASN A 4 44.68 -25.20 -39.81
N GLU A 5 44.65 -24.73 -41.06
CA GLU A 5 44.63 -23.30 -41.37
C GLU A 5 43.28 -22.75 -40.90
N PHE A 6 43.26 -22.21 -39.68
CA PHE A 6 42.14 -21.45 -39.15
C PHE A 6 42.37 -19.95 -39.39
N ASP A 7 41.43 -19.29 -40.06
CA ASP A 7 41.50 -17.83 -40.28
C ASP A 7 41.16 -17.03 -39.01
N ALA A 8 40.27 -17.55 -38.16
CA ALA A 8 39.83 -16.88 -36.93
C ALA A 8 39.28 -17.84 -35.89
N ILE A 9 39.40 -17.44 -34.61
CA ILE A 9 38.77 -18.12 -33.47
C ILE A 9 37.71 -17.18 -32.89
N ARG A 10 36.47 -17.68 -32.78
CA ARG A 10 35.34 -16.94 -32.23
C ARG A 10 34.94 -17.46 -30.85
N VAL A 11 34.71 -16.55 -29.91
CA VAL A 11 34.17 -16.85 -28.58
C VAL A 11 32.82 -16.14 -28.43
N SER A 12 31.79 -16.89 -28.03
CA SER A 12 30.44 -16.38 -27.79
C SER A 12 29.87 -16.94 -26.49
N LEU A 13 28.74 -16.38 -26.05
CA LEU A 13 27.97 -16.97 -24.95
C LEU A 13 27.38 -18.30 -25.42
N ALA A 14 27.37 -19.28 -24.53
CA ALA A 14 26.76 -20.57 -24.79
C ALA A 14 25.27 -20.50 -24.44
N SER A 15 24.39 -20.74 -25.40
CA SER A 15 22.97 -20.90 -25.10
C SER A 15 22.73 -22.23 -24.37
N PRO A 16 21.64 -22.38 -23.60
CA PRO A 16 21.28 -23.66 -23.00
C PRO A 16 21.14 -24.79 -24.03
N GLU A 17 20.67 -24.46 -25.24
CA GLU A 17 20.54 -25.39 -26.34
C GLU A 17 21.90 -25.84 -26.88
N ASP A 18 22.87 -24.94 -26.99
CA ASP A 18 24.23 -25.31 -27.44
C ASP A 18 24.94 -26.20 -26.41
N ILE A 19 24.75 -25.93 -25.11
CA ILE A 19 25.27 -26.79 -24.04
C ILE A 19 24.67 -28.20 -24.15
N LEU A 20 23.38 -28.32 -24.46
CA LEU A 20 22.73 -29.61 -24.69
C LEU A 20 23.25 -30.31 -25.94
N LYS A 21 23.53 -29.59 -27.04
CA LYS A 21 24.13 -30.16 -28.27
C LYS A 21 25.51 -30.75 -28.01
N TRP A 22 26.31 -30.13 -27.14
CA TRP A 22 27.64 -30.66 -26.78
C TRP A 22 27.55 -31.88 -25.86
N SER A 23 26.44 -32.02 -25.16
CA SER A 23 26.31 -33.01 -24.12
C SER A 23 25.94 -34.39 -24.65
N HIS A 24 26.62 -35.40 -24.13
CA HIS A 24 26.33 -36.80 -24.41
C HIS A 24 25.45 -37.46 -23.33
N GLY A 25 24.98 -36.68 -22.34
CA GLY A 25 24.06 -37.16 -21.30
C GLY A 25 24.03 -36.31 -20.03
N GLU A 26 22.93 -36.41 -19.28
CA GLU A 26 22.76 -35.75 -17.98
C GLU A 26 23.46 -36.53 -16.87
N VAL A 27 24.26 -35.84 -16.06
CA VAL A 27 24.85 -36.38 -14.82
C VAL A 27 23.86 -36.15 -13.68
N THR A 28 23.14 -37.20 -13.29
CA THR A 28 22.10 -37.13 -12.26
C THR A 28 22.64 -37.47 -10.87
N LYS A 29 23.72 -38.26 -10.81
CA LYS A 29 24.23 -38.86 -9.59
C LYS A 29 25.55 -38.21 -9.14
N PRO A 30 25.72 -37.89 -7.85
CA PRO A 30 26.96 -37.31 -7.31
C PRO A 30 28.08 -38.36 -7.14
N GLU A 31 27.80 -39.64 -7.37
CA GLU A 31 28.78 -40.71 -7.22
C GLU A 31 29.88 -40.63 -8.32
N THR A 32 31.09 -41.05 -7.95
CA THR A 32 32.24 -41.08 -8.87
C THR A 32 32.51 -42.50 -9.36
N ILE A 33 33.21 -43.29 -8.55
CA ILE A 33 33.57 -44.68 -8.80
C ILE A 33 33.16 -45.52 -7.59
N ASN A 34 32.84 -46.78 -7.81
CA ASN A 34 32.57 -47.72 -6.74
C ASN A 34 33.87 -48.11 -6.04
N TYR A 35 33.91 -48.02 -4.71
CA TYR A 35 35.13 -48.31 -3.94
C TYR A 35 35.53 -49.80 -3.96
N ARG A 36 34.61 -50.73 -4.24
CA ARG A 36 34.89 -52.17 -4.32
C ARG A 36 35.34 -52.58 -5.71
N THR A 37 34.57 -52.18 -6.73
CA THR A 37 34.80 -52.64 -8.11
C THR A 37 35.76 -51.74 -8.89
N LEU A 38 36.08 -50.56 -8.35
CA LEU A 38 36.86 -49.51 -9.01
C LEU A 38 36.27 -49.03 -10.35
N ARG A 39 35.02 -49.41 -10.64
CA ARG A 39 34.33 -49.04 -11.87
C ARG A 39 33.52 -47.75 -11.67
N PRO A 40 33.40 -46.92 -12.72
CA PRO A 40 32.51 -45.77 -12.68
C PRO A 40 31.06 -46.15 -12.40
N GLU A 41 30.41 -45.39 -11.52
CA GLU A 41 28.98 -45.55 -11.25
C GLU A 41 28.15 -45.05 -12.43
N ARG A 42 27.02 -45.72 -12.69
CA ARG A 42 26.09 -45.32 -13.76
C ARG A 42 25.46 -43.98 -13.41
N ASP A 43 25.36 -43.10 -14.41
CA ASP A 43 24.83 -41.73 -14.33
C ASP A 43 25.60 -40.78 -13.40
N GLY A 44 26.73 -41.24 -12.87
CA GLY A 44 27.65 -40.46 -12.06
C GLY A 44 28.65 -39.63 -12.87
N LEU A 45 29.57 -38.98 -12.16
CA LEU A 45 30.55 -38.05 -12.74
C LEU A 45 31.56 -38.69 -13.70
N PHE A 46 31.71 -40.01 -13.66
CA PHE A 46 32.64 -40.76 -14.54
C PHE A 46 31.92 -41.76 -15.45
N CYS A 47 30.58 -41.68 -15.52
CA CYS A 47 29.73 -42.63 -16.24
C CYS A 47 30.19 -42.89 -17.67
N GLU A 48 30.48 -44.15 -17.98
CA GLU A 48 30.98 -44.56 -19.30
C GLU A 48 29.94 -44.41 -20.41
N ARG A 49 28.66 -44.44 -20.07
CA ARG A 49 27.55 -44.20 -21.02
C ARG A 49 27.56 -42.78 -21.56
N ILE A 50 27.95 -41.82 -20.72
CA ILE A 50 27.95 -40.38 -21.04
C ILE A 50 29.29 -40.00 -21.68
N PHE A 51 30.39 -40.31 -21.00
CA PHE A 51 31.72 -39.82 -21.39
C PHE A 51 32.50 -40.76 -22.30
N GLY A 52 32.05 -42.00 -22.47
CA GLY A 52 32.75 -43.04 -23.24
C GLY A 52 33.51 -44.07 -22.39
N PRO A 53 34.03 -45.12 -23.02
CA PRO A 53 34.57 -46.29 -22.33
C PRO A 53 35.93 -46.00 -21.65
N THR A 54 36.17 -46.60 -20.48
CA THR A 54 37.47 -46.45 -19.77
C THR A 54 38.61 -47.17 -20.49
N LYS A 55 38.31 -48.26 -21.20
CA LYS A 55 39.27 -49.05 -21.98
C LYS A 55 38.95 -48.98 -23.46
N ASP A 56 39.98 -49.01 -24.29
CA ASP A 56 39.83 -48.93 -25.74
C ASP A 56 39.01 -50.11 -26.27
N TRP A 57 37.97 -49.80 -27.04
CA TRP A 57 37.13 -50.79 -27.72
C TRP A 57 36.47 -51.82 -26.78
N GLU A 58 36.22 -51.47 -25.52
CA GLU A 58 35.56 -52.33 -24.54
C GLU A 58 34.38 -51.58 -23.87
N CYS A 59 33.19 -52.17 -23.93
CA CYS A 59 32.03 -51.64 -23.20
C CYS A 59 32.08 -52.01 -21.71
N ALA A 60 31.39 -51.24 -20.85
CA ALA A 60 31.37 -51.43 -19.39
C ALA A 60 31.12 -52.87 -18.92
N CYS A 61 30.16 -53.56 -19.55
CA CYS A 61 29.76 -54.91 -19.15
C CYS A 61 30.64 -56.02 -19.78
N GLY A 62 31.52 -55.68 -20.72
CA GLY A 62 32.34 -56.65 -21.44
C GLY A 62 31.61 -57.47 -22.51
N LYS A 63 30.33 -57.17 -22.83
CA LYS A 63 29.56 -57.84 -23.92
C LYS A 63 30.27 -57.67 -25.28
N TYR A 64 30.62 -56.43 -25.60
CA TYR A 64 31.36 -56.07 -26.81
C TYR A 64 32.80 -55.71 -26.44
N LYS A 65 33.76 -56.39 -27.09
CA LYS A 65 35.20 -56.21 -26.91
C LYS A 65 35.89 -56.26 -28.28
N ARG A 66 36.99 -55.52 -28.42
CA ARG A 66 37.84 -55.40 -29.63
C ARG A 66 37.25 -54.47 -30.70
N VAL A 67 38.11 -54.04 -31.61
CA VAL A 67 37.86 -53.03 -32.66
C VAL A 67 36.69 -53.39 -33.59
N ARG A 68 36.37 -54.68 -33.74
CA ARG A 68 35.29 -55.17 -34.63
C ARG A 68 33.90 -54.60 -34.34
N TYR A 69 33.65 -54.13 -33.11
CA TYR A 69 32.37 -53.57 -32.69
C TYR A 69 32.39 -52.04 -32.60
N LYS A 70 33.34 -51.38 -33.29
CA LYS A 70 33.48 -49.91 -33.33
C LYS A 70 32.14 -49.23 -33.62
N GLY A 71 31.77 -48.26 -32.78
CA GLY A 71 30.56 -47.45 -32.95
C GLY A 71 29.25 -48.11 -32.50
N ILE A 72 29.27 -49.38 -32.09
CA ILE A 72 28.08 -50.06 -31.57
C ILE A 72 27.82 -49.61 -30.13
N VAL A 73 26.59 -49.18 -29.86
CA VAL A 73 26.10 -48.87 -28.50
C VAL A 73 25.57 -50.14 -27.87
N CYS A 74 26.08 -50.50 -26.69
CA CYS A 74 25.74 -51.77 -26.05
C CYS A 74 24.32 -51.78 -25.44
N ASP A 75 23.47 -52.74 -25.80
CA ASP A 75 22.09 -52.84 -25.26
C ASP A 75 22.01 -53.03 -23.73
N LYS A 76 23.03 -53.63 -23.11
CA LYS A 76 23.03 -53.91 -21.65
C LYS A 76 23.54 -52.76 -20.79
N CYS A 77 24.50 -51.99 -21.29
CA CYS A 77 25.16 -50.93 -20.51
C CYS A 77 25.07 -49.54 -21.15
N GLY A 78 24.58 -49.42 -22.38
CA GLY A 78 24.46 -48.17 -23.13
C GLY A 78 25.78 -47.53 -23.52
N VAL A 79 26.92 -48.21 -23.30
CA VAL A 79 28.25 -47.67 -23.62
C VAL A 79 28.57 -47.92 -25.08
N GLU A 80 28.97 -46.86 -25.76
CA GLU A 80 29.49 -46.91 -27.12
C GLU A 80 30.91 -47.46 -27.13
N VAL A 81 31.16 -48.42 -28.03
CA VAL A 81 32.49 -49.01 -28.22
C VAL A 81 33.35 -48.07 -29.07
N ALA A 82 34.10 -47.22 -28.38
CA ALA A 82 35.01 -46.23 -28.96
C ALA A 82 36.41 -46.28 -28.32
N HIS A 83 37.32 -45.41 -28.76
CA HIS A 83 38.61 -45.21 -28.10
C HIS A 83 38.40 -44.49 -26.76
N SER A 84 39.16 -44.82 -25.72
CA SER A 84 39.10 -44.14 -24.42
C SER A 84 39.38 -42.63 -24.52
N ARG A 85 40.13 -42.18 -25.54
CA ARG A 85 40.42 -40.77 -25.82
C ARG A 85 39.17 -39.88 -25.91
N VAL A 86 38.01 -40.43 -26.29
CA VAL A 86 36.75 -39.67 -26.34
C VAL A 86 36.37 -39.10 -24.96
N ARG A 87 36.87 -39.67 -23.86
CA ARG A 87 36.70 -39.19 -22.47
C ARG A 87 37.42 -37.88 -22.17
N ARG A 88 38.25 -37.39 -23.08
CA ARG A 88 38.86 -36.05 -23.05
C ARG A 88 38.05 -35.00 -23.84
N GLU A 89 37.13 -35.44 -24.69
CA GLU A 89 36.41 -34.59 -25.65
C GLU A 89 34.91 -34.49 -25.36
N ARG A 90 34.28 -35.57 -24.88
CA ARG A 90 32.83 -35.63 -24.63
C ARG A 90 32.44 -34.84 -23.38
N MET A 91 31.53 -33.90 -23.52
CA MET A 91 30.95 -33.14 -22.41
C MET A 91 29.69 -33.81 -21.86
N GLY A 92 29.45 -33.64 -20.57
CA GLY A 92 28.18 -33.94 -19.90
C GLY A 92 27.41 -32.66 -19.60
N HIS A 93 26.21 -32.77 -19.06
CA HIS A 93 25.50 -31.61 -18.52
C HIS A 93 24.74 -31.95 -17.23
N ILE A 94 24.37 -30.93 -16.48
CA ILE A 94 23.46 -31.01 -15.34
C ILE A 94 22.30 -30.06 -15.63
N LYS A 95 21.07 -30.57 -15.67
CA LYS A 95 19.88 -29.73 -15.77
C LYS A 95 19.57 -29.16 -14.39
N LEU A 96 19.62 -27.83 -14.25
CA LEU A 96 19.39 -27.18 -12.97
C LEU A 96 17.88 -27.11 -12.68
N ALA A 97 17.49 -27.37 -11.43
CA ALA A 97 16.11 -27.28 -10.97
C ALA A 97 15.61 -25.83 -10.87
N SER A 98 16.54 -24.89 -10.67
CA SER A 98 16.30 -23.45 -10.70
C SER A 98 17.38 -22.80 -11.54
N PRO A 99 17.07 -21.74 -12.32
CA PRO A 99 18.08 -20.96 -13.03
C PRO A 99 19.11 -20.38 -12.05
N VAL A 100 20.36 -20.27 -12.48
CA VAL A 100 21.50 -19.79 -11.69
C VAL A 100 22.29 -18.77 -12.50
N SER A 101 22.63 -17.63 -11.91
CA SER A 101 23.41 -16.60 -12.59
C SER A 101 24.88 -17.00 -12.72
N HIS A 102 25.50 -16.71 -13.86
CA HIS A 102 26.93 -16.95 -14.03
C HIS A 102 27.74 -15.81 -13.37
N ILE A 103 28.57 -16.16 -12.39
CA ILE A 103 29.26 -15.21 -11.49
C ILE A 103 30.07 -14.12 -12.21
N TRP A 104 30.70 -14.43 -13.34
CA TRP A 104 31.46 -13.44 -14.13
C TRP A 104 30.64 -12.23 -14.59
N TYR A 105 29.36 -12.41 -14.96
CA TYR A 105 28.52 -11.31 -15.44
C TYR A 105 27.88 -10.50 -14.30
N VAL A 106 27.87 -11.07 -13.10
CA VAL A 106 27.37 -10.44 -11.87
C VAL A 106 28.49 -9.68 -11.16
N LYS A 107 29.59 -10.37 -10.81
CA LYS A 107 30.73 -9.86 -10.02
C LYS A 107 31.87 -9.31 -10.89
N GLY A 108 31.76 -9.37 -12.20
CA GLY A 108 32.65 -8.62 -13.10
C GLY A 108 32.62 -7.13 -12.77
N VAL A 109 33.75 -6.44 -12.84
CA VAL A 109 33.82 -4.98 -12.68
C VAL A 109 34.08 -4.37 -14.06
N PRO A 110 33.11 -3.69 -14.70
CA PRO A 110 31.74 -3.45 -14.25
C PRO A 110 30.80 -4.64 -14.49
N SER A 111 29.74 -4.75 -13.68
CA SER A 111 28.74 -5.81 -13.78
C SER A 111 27.94 -5.67 -15.07
N ARG A 112 27.95 -6.69 -15.92
CA ARG A 112 27.27 -6.64 -17.23
C ARG A 112 25.75 -6.67 -17.05
N LEU A 113 25.27 -7.54 -16.15
CA LEU A 113 23.86 -7.62 -15.76
C LEU A 113 23.40 -6.32 -15.06
N GLY A 114 24.21 -5.79 -14.14
CA GLY A 114 23.87 -4.53 -13.45
C GLY A 114 23.78 -3.34 -14.41
N LEU A 115 24.65 -3.27 -15.42
CA LEU A 115 24.58 -2.23 -16.45
C LEU A 115 23.34 -2.35 -17.34
N LEU A 116 22.98 -3.56 -17.77
CA LEU A 116 21.79 -3.78 -18.61
C LEU A 116 20.51 -3.38 -17.86
N LEU A 117 20.34 -3.90 -16.64
CA LEU A 117 19.15 -3.67 -15.82
C LEU A 117 19.13 -2.30 -15.11
N ASN A 118 20.22 -1.54 -15.17
CA ASN A 118 20.40 -0.29 -14.41
C ASN A 118 20.36 -0.47 -12.89
N ILE A 119 20.66 -1.66 -12.38
CA ILE A 119 20.67 -2.01 -10.95
C ILE A 119 22.11 -1.94 -10.42
N SER A 120 22.28 -1.46 -9.18
CA SER A 120 23.59 -1.43 -8.55
C SER A 120 24.12 -2.86 -8.30
N PRO A 121 25.44 -3.12 -8.36
CA PRO A 121 25.98 -4.45 -8.12
C PRO A 121 25.63 -5.03 -6.74
N ARG A 122 25.51 -4.17 -5.72
CA ARG A 122 25.09 -4.56 -4.37
C ARG A 122 23.63 -5.02 -4.33
N ASN A 123 22.74 -4.29 -5.00
CA ASN A 123 21.33 -4.65 -5.05
C ASN A 123 21.09 -5.91 -5.89
N LEU A 124 21.82 -6.05 -7.01
CA LEU A 124 21.77 -7.27 -7.81
C LEU A 124 22.19 -8.50 -7.00
N GLU A 125 23.21 -8.37 -6.15
CA GLU A 125 23.60 -9.42 -5.21
C GLU A 125 22.48 -9.74 -4.21
N ARG A 126 21.84 -8.73 -3.62
CA ARG A 126 20.72 -8.95 -2.68
C ARG A 126 19.56 -9.72 -3.33
N ILE A 127 19.26 -9.46 -4.60
CA ILE A 127 18.24 -10.23 -5.35
C ILE A 127 18.71 -11.68 -5.57
N LEU A 128 19.91 -11.86 -6.14
CA LEU A 128 20.41 -13.18 -6.57
C LEU A 128 20.57 -14.17 -5.42
N TYR A 129 20.88 -13.68 -4.21
CA TYR A 129 21.04 -14.52 -3.02
C TYR A 129 19.87 -14.41 -2.04
N PHE A 130 18.67 -14.12 -2.56
CA PHE A 130 17.39 -14.24 -1.84
C PHE A 130 17.28 -13.36 -0.58
N ALA A 131 17.84 -12.14 -0.61
CA ALA A 131 17.74 -11.17 0.48
C ALA A 131 16.71 -10.05 0.22
N GLN A 132 16.39 -9.75 -1.04
CA GLN A 132 15.36 -8.78 -1.43
C GLN A 132 14.59 -9.28 -2.65
N TYR A 133 13.32 -8.87 -2.76
CA TYR A 133 12.50 -9.07 -3.94
C TYR A 133 12.81 -7.98 -4.97
N VAL A 134 12.54 -8.28 -6.24
CA VAL A 134 12.51 -7.29 -7.33
C VAL A 134 11.18 -7.37 -8.06
N ILE A 135 10.58 -6.22 -8.37
CA ILE A 135 9.37 -6.15 -9.18
C ILE A 135 9.72 -6.51 -10.62
N THR A 136 9.16 -7.60 -11.11
CA THR A 136 9.39 -8.18 -12.45
C THR A 136 8.42 -7.65 -13.50
N HIS A 137 7.22 -7.29 -13.06
CA HIS A 137 6.15 -6.79 -13.92
C HIS A 137 5.15 -5.97 -13.11
N VAL A 138 4.66 -4.89 -13.70
CA VAL A 138 3.50 -4.14 -13.21
C VAL A 138 2.46 -4.16 -14.32
N ASP A 139 1.26 -4.65 -14.01
CA ASP A 139 0.12 -4.67 -14.92
C ASP A 139 -0.61 -3.33 -14.84
N GLU A 140 -0.42 -2.52 -15.89
CA GLU A 140 -0.99 -1.19 -16.04
C GLU A 140 -2.53 -1.21 -16.09
N ASP A 141 -3.12 -2.23 -16.71
CA ASP A 141 -4.56 -2.34 -16.85
C ASP A 141 -5.20 -2.74 -15.52
N ALA A 142 -4.60 -3.70 -14.82
CA ALA A 142 -5.02 -4.08 -13.47
C ALA A 142 -4.86 -2.91 -12.49
N ARG A 143 -3.78 -2.12 -12.62
CA ARG A 143 -3.56 -0.91 -11.84
C ARG A 143 -4.69 0.10 -12.04
N ASN A 144 -4.99 0.46 -13.29
CA ASN A 144 -6.03 1.44 -13.60
C ASN A 144 -7.42 0.97 -13.15
N LYS A 145 -7.75 -0.32 -13.33
CA LYS A 145 -9.00 -0.91 -12.82
C LYS A 145 -9.09 -0.78 -11.30
N THR A 146 -8.01 -1.09 -10.60
CA THR A 146 -7.97 -1.02 -9.13
C THR A 146 -8.12 0.41 -8.63
N ILE A 147 -7.45 1.38 -9.27
CA ILE A 147 -7.61 2.82 -9.00
C ILE A 147 -9.07 3.23 -9.18
N SER A 148 -9.67 2.92 -10.32
CA SER A 148 -11.06 3.29 -10.62
C SER A 148 -12.07 2.67 -9.65
N LYS A 149 -11.81 1.44 -9.19
CA LYS A 149 -12.65 0.77 -8.20
C LYS A 149 -12.53 1.46 -6.84
N ALA A 150 -11.32 1.77 -6.39
CA ALA A 150 -11.08 2.43 -5.11
C ALA A 150 -11.68 3.85 -5.07
N GLU A 151 -11.59 4.60 -6.17
CA GLU A 151 -12.21 5.92 -6.31
C GLU A 151 -13.75 5.84 -6.24
N ARG A 152 -14.36 4.85 -6.91
CA ARG A 152 -15.81 4.61 -6.84
C ARG A 152 -16.26 4.22 -5.44
N ASP A 153 -15.53 3.31 -4.79
CA ASP A 153 -15.85 2.86 -3.43
C ASP A 153 -15.75 4.01 -2.42
N LEU A 154 -14.74 4.89 -2.56
CA LEU A 154 -14.66 6.10 -1.75
C LEU A 154 -15.82 7.06 -2.04
N SER A 155 -16.13 7.31 -3.31
CA SER A 155 -17.24 8.20 -3.68
C SER A 155 -18.56 7.76 -3.07
N MET A 156 -18.86 6.46 -3.08
CA MET A 156 -20.06 5.90 -2.42
C MET A 156 -20.02 6.09 -0.89
N ARG A 157 -18.87 5.86 -0.24
CA ARG A 157 -18.71 6.07 1.20
C ARG A 157 -18.88 7.53 1.61
N LEU A 158 -18.31 8.46 0.83
CA LEU A 158 -18.46 9.90 1.08
C LEU A 158 -19.92 10.34 0.90
N ALA A 159 -20.61 9.88 -0.15
CA ALA A 159 -22.02 10.18 -0.37
C ALA A 159 -22.91 9.64 0.76
N ARG A 160 -22.60 8.45 1.30
CA ARG A 160 -23.30 7.90 2.46
C ARG A 160 -23.10 8.76 3.72
N LEU A 161 -21.87 9.16 4.02
CA LEU A 161 -21.56 10.03 5.15
C LEU A 161 -22.24 11.39 5.02
N GLU A 162 -22.25 11.96 3.81
CA GLU A 162 -22.98 13.20 3.49
C GLU A 162 -24.48 13.04 3.77
N GLY A 163 -25.09 11.95 3.30
CA GLY A 163 -26.51 11.68 3.54
C GLY A 163 -26.85 11.52 5.03
N GLU A 164 -26.03 10.78 5.78
CA GLU A 164 -26.22 10.56 7.22
C GLU A 164 -26.16 11.88 8.02
N VAL A 165 -25.26 12.79 7.67
CA VAL A 165 -25.17 14.09 8.36
C VAL A 165 -26.18 15.09 7.85
N GLN A 166 -26.53 15.07 6.56
CA GLN A 166 -27.61 15.90 6.05
C GLN A 166 -28.93 15.59 6.77
N ALA A 167 -29.22 14.32 7.04
CA ALA A 167 -30.38 13.92 7.85
C ALA A 167 -30.32 14.46 9.29
N ARG A 168 -29.14 14.45 9.93
CA ARG A 168 -28.96 15.04 11.27
C ARG A 168 -29.13 16.56 11.27
N ILE A 169 -28.66 17.23 10.22
CA ILE A 169 -28.85 18.68 10.07
C ILE A 169 -30.34 18.99 9.92
N THR A 170 -31.08 18.22 9.13
CA THR A 170 -32.53 18.41 9.01
C THR A 170 -33.26 18.15 10.32
N ASP A 171 -32.82 17.18 11.12
CA ASP A 171 -33.40 16.93 12.46
C ASP A 171 -33.12 18.10 13.42
N LEU A 172 -31.91 18.67 13.39
CA LEU A 172 -31.56 19.86 14.19
C LEU A 172 -32.33 21.10 13.74
N GLU A 173 -32.53 21.28 12.44
CA GLU A 173 -33.37 22.35 11.90
C GLU A 173 -34.83 22.19 12.33
N ALA A 174 -35.36 20.97 12.33
CA ALA A 174 -36.70 20.66 12.84
C ALA A 174 -36.82 20.91 14.36
N GLN A 175 -35.79 20.58 15.14
CA GLN A 175 -35.73 20.92 16.58
C GLN A 175 -35.69 22.43 16.79
N ARG A 176 -35.00 23.18 15.92
CA ARG A 176 -34.95 24.64 15.98
C ARG A 176 -36.34 25.24 15.76
N SER A 177 -37.06 24.81 14.71
CA SER A 177 -38.41 25.30 14.46
C SER A 177 -39.35 24.98 15.63
N ALA A 178 -39.34 23.73 16.12
CA ALA A 178 -40.23 23.34 17.22
C ALA A 178 -39.99 24.16 18.51
N ARG A 179 -38.72 24.43 18.86
CA ARG A 179 -38.39 25.27 20.03
C ARG A 179 -38.77 26.74 19.84
N LEU A 180 -38.68 27.26 18.62
CA LEU A 180 -39.10 28.64 18.32
C LEU A 180 -40.63 28.74 18.42
N ASP A 181 -41.37 27.79 17.85
CA ASP A 181 -42.83 27.73 17.94
C ASP A 181 -43.30 27.61 19.41
N GLU A 182 -42.60 26.82 20.23
CA GLU A 182 -42.89 26.72 21.67
C GLU A 182 -42.68 28.07 22.39
N LEU A 183 -41.60 28.79 22.10
CA LEU A 183 -41.34 30.12 22.66
C LEU A 183 -42.36 31.16 22.19
N ASP A 184 -42.75 31.13 20.91
CA ASP A 184 -43.76 32.03 20.36
C ASP A 184 -45.13 31.77 21.03
N SER A 185 -45.49 30.50 21.27
CA SER A 185 -46.72 30.16 22.02
C SER A 185 -46.70 30.62 23.48
N GLN A 186 -45.53 30.61 24.12
CA GLN A 186 -45.35 31.13 25.49
C GLN A 186 -45.48 32.65 25.51
N GLU A 187 -44.87 33.35 24.55
CA GLU A 187 -44.98 34.80 24.40
C GLU A 187 -46.45 35.22 24.19
N GLU A 188 -47.18 34.53 23.31
CA GLU A 188 -48.61 34.78 23.09
C GLU A 188 -49.45 34.56 24.35
N ALA A 189 -49.18 33.50 25.12
CA ALA A 189 -49.89 33.22 26.37
C ALA A 189 -49.62 34.27 27.46
N GLU A 190 -48.36 34.71 27.62
CA GLU A 190 -47.99 35.76 28.58
C GLU A 190 -48.60 37.12 28.20
N LEU A 191 -48.58 37.47 26.91
CA LEU A 191 -49.21 38.70 26.41
C LEU A 191 -50.74 38.68 26.55
N ALA A 192 -51.37 37.52 26.32
CA ALA A 192 -52.81 37.33 26.53
C ALA A 192 -53.19 37.49 28.01
N ALA A 193 -52.41 36.91 28.93
CA ALA A 193 -52.63 37.07 30.37
C ALA A 193 -52.50 38.54 30.82
N LEU A 194 -51.54 39.28 30.27
CA LEU A 194 -51.40 40.72 30.51
C LEU A 194 -52.57 41.54 29.93
N ALA A 195 -53.11 41.13 28.77
CA ALA A 195 -54.29 41.76 28.18
C ALA A 195 -55.56 41.51 29.00
N GLU A 196 -55.75 40.28 29.50
CA GLU A 196 -56.85 39.94 30.40
C GLU A 196 -56.74 40.72 31.73
N ARG A 197 -55.54 40.80 32.30
CA ARG A 197 -55.28 41.61 33.50
C ARG A 197 -55.59 43.10 33.28
N LEU A 198 -55.18 43.66 32.13
CA LEU A 198 -55.52 45.03 31.76
C LEU A 198 -57.03 45.23 31.67
N ALA A 199 -57.77 44.30 31.07
CA ALA A 199 -59.22 44.36 30.99
C ALA A 199 -59.87 44.33 32.38
N VAL A 200 -59.43 43.42 33.26
CA VAL A 200 -59.95 43.31 34.63
C VAL A 200 -59.64 44.57 35.45
N GLU A 201 -58.41 45.09 35.39
CA GLU A 201 -58.02 46.30 36.14
C GLU A 201 -58.71 47.56 35.59
N THR A 202 -58.86 47.70 34.28
CA THR A 202 -59.59 48.83 33.67
C THR A 202 -61.10 48.76 33.96
N ASP A 203 -61.72 47.57 33.88
CA ASP A 203 -63.13 47.37 34.23
C ASP A 203 -63.40 47.70 35.71
N GLN A 204 -62.49 47.34 36.62
CA GLN A 204 -62.60 47.71 38.04
C GLN A 204 -62.56 49.23 38.25
N VAL A 205 -61.64 49.94 37.56
CA VAL A 205 -61.54 51.41 37.63
C VAL A 205 -62.78 52.07 37.04
N ILE A 206 -63.29 51.58 35.91
CA ILE A 206 -64.50 52.09 35.27
C ILE A 206 -65.73 51.83 36.15
N ALA A 207 -65.87 50.63 36.73
CA ALA A 207 -66.97 50.29 37.63
C ALA A 207 -66.97 51.14 38.90
N ALA A 208 -65.80 51.34 39.51
CA ALA A 208 -65.64 52.23 40.67
C ALA A 208 -66.01 53.69 40.31
N GLY A 209 -65.58 54.16 39.14
CA GLY A 209 -65.97 55.48 38.61
C GLY A 209 -67.48 55.62 38.38
N GLN A 210 -68.12 54.60 37.80
CA GLN A 210 -69.57 54.57 37.54
C GLN A 210 -70.42 54.47 38.81
N GLN A 211 -69.91 53.90 39.90
CA GLN A 211 -70.60 53.89 41.19
C GLN A 211 -70.57 55.25 41.89
N LEU A 212 -69.45 55.97 41.78
CA LEU A 212 -69.25 57.29 42.40
C LEU A 212 -69.93 58.42 41.62
N ARG A 213 -69.98 58.32 40.29
CA ARG A 213 -70.58 59.33 39.41
C ARG A 213 -72.05 59.69 39.76
N PRO A 214 -73.00 58.75 39.92
CA PRO A 214 -74.38 59.06 40.29
C PRO A 214 -74.52 59.50 41.76
N GLN A 215 -73.60 59.12 42.64
CA GLN A 215 -73.58 59.60 44.03
C GLN A 215 -73.22 61.08 44.08
N ILE A 216 -72.20 61.50 43.32
CA ILE A 216 -71.78 62.90 43.21
C ILE A 216 -72.81 63.72 42.42
N GLU A 217 -73.44 63.15 41.38
CA GLU A 217 -74.53 63.82 40.63
C GLU A 217 -75.80 64.03 41.47
N LYS A 218 -76.18 63.10 42.36
CA LYS A 218 -77.31 63.28 43.31
C LYS A 218 -77.05 64.35 44.38
N MET A 219 -75.78 64.68 44.63
CA MET A 219 -75.36 65.69 45.61
C MET A 219 -75.06 67.06 44.99
N LEU A 220 -75.26 67.23 43.67
CA LEU A 220 -75.14 68.52 42.97
C LEU A 220 -76.00 69.59 43.65
N GLY A 221 -75.36 70.64 44.16
CA GLY A 221 -76.02 71.77 44.84
C GLY A 221 -76.38 71.55 46.31
N LYS A 222 -75.95 70.45 46.95
CA LYS A 222 -76.12 70.20 48.40
C LYS A 222 -74.76 70.20 49.12
N THR A 223 -74.75 70.45 50.43
CA THR A 223 -73.55 70.36 51.30
C THR A 223 -73.26 68.91 51.65
N ALA A 224 -72.03 68.43 51.40
CA ALA A 224 -71.63 67.07 51.73
C ALA A 224 -71.49 66.87 53.26
N GLU A 225 -72.19 65.89 53.83
CA GLU A 225 -72.18 65.62 55.28
C GLU A 225 -70.99 64.76 55.75
N ALA A 226 -70.29 64.07 54.83
CA ALA A 226 -69.13 63.22 55.12
C ALA A 226 -68.09 63.24 53.99
N ASP A 227 -66.84 62.89 54.30
CA ASP A 227 -65.76 62.81 53.31
C ASP A 227 -66.04 61.72 52.26
N VAL A 228 -66.17 62.11 50.99
CA VAL A 228 -66.24 61.14 49.89
C VAL A 228 -64.83 60.88 49.41
N ARG A 229 -64.31 59.68 49.71
CA ARG A 229 -62.96 59.24 49.35
C ARG A 229 -62.99 58.32 48.14
N LEU A 230 -61.92 58.36 47.35
CA LEU A 230 -61.68 57.35 46.32
C LEU A 230 -61.53 55.98 47.00
N PRO A 231 -62.30 54.96 46.59
CA PRO A 231 -62.19 53.62 47.14
C PRO A 231 -60.83 53.02 46.75
N SER A 232 -60.12 52.50 47.73
CA SER A 232 -58.90 51.73 47.52
C SER A 232 -59.18 50.29 47.92
N PRO A 233 -59.18 49.31 46.99
CA PRO A 233 -58.94 49.39 45.53
C PRO A 233 -60.15 49.95 44.74
N PRO A 234 -60.00 50.49 43.51
CA PRO A 234 -58.87 50.38 42.56
C PRO A 234 -57.93 51.62 42.47
N PHE A 235 -58.15 52.64 43.28
CA PHE A 235 -57.28 53.81 43.38
C PHE A 235 -56.15 53.56 44.41
N PRO A 236 -54.94 54.12 44.21
CA PRO A 236 -53.84 53.95 45.14
C PRO A 236 -54.23 54.46 46.54
N ALA A 237 -53.79 53.77 47.59
CA ALA A 237 -53.89 54.29 48.95
C ALA A 237 -52.92 55.48 49.06
N TYR A 238 -53.46 56.69 48.94
CA TYR A 238 -52.67 57.91 49.07
C TYR A 238 -52.12 58.00 50.51
N ALA A 239 -50.80 58.07 50.66
CA ALA A 239 -50.13 58.17 51.96
C ALA A 239 -50.43 59.50 52.70
N GLU A 240 -50.92 60.51 51.97
CA GLU A 240 -51.45 61.75 52.51
C GLU A 240 -52.99 61.70 52.51
N GLU A 241 -53.62 61.78 53.68
CA GLU A 241 -55.08 61.65 53.88
C GLU A 241 -55.91 62.66 53.06
N GLU A 242 -55.31 63.78 52.64
CA GLU A 242 -55.96 64.83 51.85
C GLU A 242 -56.09 64.52 50.34
N ARG A 243 -55.19 63.70 49.76
CA ARG A 243 -55.20 63.42 48.31
C ARG A 243 -56.24 62.39 47.88
N GLY A 244 -56.79 61.64 48.83
CA GLY A 244 -57.85 60.67 48.59
C GLY A 244 -59.28 61.24 48.69
N ILE A 245 -59.43 62.50 49.13
CA ILE A 245 -60.73 63.13 49.39
C ILE A 245 -61.18 63.90 48.14
N LEU A 246 -62.23 63.41 47.47
CA LEU A 246 -62.86 64.10 46.34
C LEU A 246 -63.75 65.26 46.82
N LEU A 247 -64.36 65.10 48.00
CA LEU A 247 -65.24 66.06 48.67
C LEU A 247 -64.96 66.04 50.19
N PRO A 248 -64.38 67.11 50.77
CA PRO A 248 -64.29 67.27 52.22
C PRO A 248 -65.63 67.69 52.81
N ALA A 249 -65.95 67.20 54.01
CA ALA A 249 -67.21 67.50 54.70
C ALA A 249 -67.48 69.03 54.80
N GLY A 250 -68.68 69.46 54.40
CA GLY A 250 -69.14 70.85 54.45
C GLY A 250 -68.99 71.66 53.16
N THR A 251 -68.48 71.09 52.06
CA THR A 251 -68.31 71.80 50.77
C THR A 251 -69.51 71.64 49.83
N VAL A 252 -69.80 72.67 49.01
CA VAL A 252 -70.87 72.66 48.01
C VAL A 252 -70.39 71.96 46.75
N VAL A 253 -71.11 70.93 46.31
CA VAL A 253 -70.72 70.13 45.13
C VAL A 253 -70.86 70.94 43.84
N THR A 254 -69.73 71.30 43.22
CA THR A 254 -69.64 71.98 41.91
C THR A 254 -69.25 71.02 40.78
N ARG A 255 -69.38 71.46 39.52
CA ARG A 255 -68.91 70.71 38.33
C ARG A 255 -67.39 70.44 38.34
N GLU A 256 -66.61 71.18 39.12
CA GLU A 256 -65.16 70.97 39.25
C GLU A 256 -64.81 69.65 39.97
N HIS A 257 -65.64 69.19 40.91
CA HIS A 257 -65.43 67.91 41.60
C HIS A 257 -65.71 66.70 40.69
N LEU A 258 -66.63 66.85 39.72
CA LEU A 258 -66.83 65.86 38.66
C LEU A 258 -65.66 65.83 37.67
N ALA A 259 -65.06 66.99 37.37
CA ALA A 259 -63.85 67.06 36.56
C ALA A 259 -62.66 66.38 37.27
N ARG A 260 -62.47 66.62 38.57
CA ARG A 260 -61.43 65.95 39.39
C ARG A 260 -61.61 64.43 39.46
N LEU A 261 -62.85 63.93 39.53
CA LEU A 261 -63.10 62.49 39.46
C LEU A 261 -62.73 61.91 38.09
N ASN A 262 -63.09 62.60 37.00
CA ASN A 262 -62.74 62.16 35.64
C ASN A 262 -61.23 62.20 35.40
N ASP A 263 -60.53 63.24 35.87
CA ASP A 263 -59.07 63.35 35.80
C ASP A 263 -58.39 62.25 36.63
N ALA A 264 -58.91 61.93 37.83
CA ALA A 264 -58.40 60.84 38.65
C ALA A 264 -58.59 59.46 37.99
N ILE A 265 -59.73 59.24 37.32
CA ILE A 265 -59.99 58.03 36.53
C ILE A 265 -59.03 57.96 35.34
N GLN A 266 -58.88 59.05 34.58
CA GLN A 266 -57.98 59.11 33.42
C GLN A 266 -56.52 58.87 33.80
N ASN A 267 -56.03 59.51 34.87
CA ASN A 267 -54.67 59.30 35.37
C ASN A 267 -54.46 57.86 35.84
N ARG A 268 -55.45 57.26 36.51
CA ARG A 268 -55.34 55.87 36.96
C ARG A 268 -55.35 54.87 35.81
N LEU A 269 -56.19 55.13 34.79
CA LEU A 269 -56.21 54.32 33.57
C LEU A 269 -54.86 54.44 32.82
N SER A 270 -54.31 55.65 32.67
CA SER A 270 -53.01 55.83 32.02
C SER A 270 -51.86 55.18 32.80
N GLU A 271 -51.89 55.22 34.14
CA GLU A 271 -50.90 54.51 34.98
C GLU A 271 -50.93 53.00 34.77
N ILE A 272 -52.13 52.41 34.73
CA ILE A 272 -52.32 50.97 34.52
C ILE A 272 -51.90 50.59 33.09
N GLU A 273 -52.30 51.38 32.09
CA GLU A 273 -51.90 51.18 30.69
C GLU A 273 -50.37 51.26 30.53
N GLU A 274 -49.71 52.28 31.10
CA GLU A 274 -48.25 52.42 31.04
C GLU A 274 -47.50 51.33 31.83
N ALA A 275 -48.08 50.83 32.92
CA ALA A 275 -47.50 49.72 33.68
C ALA A 275 -47.57 48.40 32.89
N ILE A 276 -48.75 48.08 32.35
CA ILE A 276 -48.94 46.88 31.53
C ILE A 276 -48.13 46.97 30.23
N GLU A 277 -48.03 48.12 29.58
CA GLU A 277 -47.24 48.27 28.35
C GLU A 277 -45.74 48.09 28.60
N ARG A 278 -45.23 48.55 29.75
CA ARG A 278 -43.86 48.24 30.19
C ARG A 278 -43.65 46.75 30.43
N GLU A 279 -44.59 46.07 31.07
CA GLU A 279 -44.53 44.61 31.27
C GLU A 279 -44.59 43.86 29.93
N ARG A 280 -45.45 44.27 28.99
CA ARG A 280 -45.52 43.70 27.63
C ARG A 280 -44.21 43.87 26.88
N GLN A 281 -43.59 45.05 26.95
CA GLN A 281 -42.30 45.28 26.30
C GLN A 281 -41.20 44.40 26.92
N ALA A 282 -41.18 44.24 28.25
CA ALA A 282 -40.24 43.35 28.92
C ALA A 282 -40.41 41.88 28.51
N VAL A 283 -41.66 41.39 28.38
CA VAL A 283 -41.96 40.04 27.88
C VAL A 283 -41.47 39.84 26.45
N ARG A 284 -41.68 40.82 25.57
CA ARG A 284 -41.19 40.79 24.18
C ARG A 284 -39.67 40.75 24.11
N ASP A 285 -39.00 41.62 24.86
CA ASP A 285 -37.53 41.71 24.89
C ASP A 285 -36.90 40.40 25.42
N LEU A 286 -37.48 39.84 26.48
CA LEU A 286 -37.04 38.57 27.06
C LEU A 286 -37.24 37.40 26.08
N SER A 287 -38.40 37.36 25.41
CA SER A 287 -38.73 36.32 24.42
C SER A 287 -37.87 36.43 23.16
N ALA A 288 -37.54 37.66 22.73
CA ALA A 288 -36.57 37.90 21.66
C ALA A 288 -35.16 37.38 22.03
N ALA A 289 -34.66 37.71 23.22
CA ALA A 289 -33.38 37.22 23.71
C ALA A 289 -33.33 35.68 23.81
N ARG A 290 -34.41 35.05 24.27
CA ARG A 290 -34.53 33.58 24.31
C ARG A 290 -34.49 32.96 22.91
N ARG A 291 -35.18 33.54 21.93
CA ARG A 291 -35.18 33.07 20.53
C ARG A 291 -33.79 33.15 19.91
N ASP A 292 -33.08 34.25 20.13
CA ASP A 292 -31.72 34.42 19.60
C ASP A 292 -30.75 33.40 20.22
N LEU A 293 -30.88 33.11 21.51
CA LEU A 293 -30.06 32.10 22.18
C LEU A 293 -30.31 30.69 21.61
N VAL A 294 -31.57 30.32 21.35
CA VAL A 294 -31.92 29.04 20.70
C VAL A 294 -31.38 28.98 19.27
N ARG A 295 -31.47 30.08 18.50
CA ARG A 295 -30.93 30.17 17.14
C ARG A 295 -29.42 29.95 17.13
N GLU A 296 -28.69 30.63 17.99
CA GLU A 296 -27.24 30.49 18.10
C GLU A 296 -26.81 29.10 18.56
N GLU A 297 -27.50 28.51 19.55
CA GLU A 297 -27.18 27.19 20.07
C GLU A 297 -27.29 26.10 18.97
N ILE A 298 -28.39 26.11 18.22
CA ILE A 298 -28.62 25.14 17.14
C ILE A 298 -27.73 25.46 15.93
N ALA A 299 -27.53 26.72 15.58
CA ALA A 299 -26.62 27.10 14.50
C ALA A 299 -25.19 26.62 14.78
N ARG A 300 -24.72 26.75 16.04
CA ARG A 300 -23.42 26.22 16.47
C ARG A 300 -23.34 24.70 16.32
N LYS A 301 -24.40 23.98 16.70
CA LYS A 301 -24.47 22.51 16.53
C LYS A 301 -24.46 22.08 15.07
N ILE A 302 -25.17 22.80 14.19
CA ILE A 302 -25.17 22.53 12.74
C ILE A 302 -23.78 22.76 12.16
N GLU A 303 -23.13 23.87 12.52
CA GLU A 303 -21.78 24.19 12.05
C GLU A 303 -20.76 23.14 12.53
N GLU A 304 -20.86 22.68 13.78
CA GLU A 304 -20.04 21.60 14.31
C GLU A 304 -20.21 20.29 13.51
N GLN A 305 -21.45 19.92 13.17
CA GLN A 305 -21.71 18.74 12.32
C GLN A 305 -21.12 18.91 10.91
N ARG A 306 -21.23 20.10 10.30
CA ARG A 306 -20.66 20.39 8.97
C ARG A 306 -19.14 20.28 8.99
N GLN A 307 -18.49 20.88 9.97
CA GLN A 307 -17.03 20.82 10.12
C GLN A 307 -16.53 19.40 10.40
N ALA A 308 -17.24 18.64 11.23
CA ALA A 308 -16.91 17.24 11.50
C ALA A 308 -16.95 16.37 10.22
N VAL A 309 -17.93 16.60 9.34
CA VAL A 309 -18.00 15.88 8.06
C VAL A 309 -16.89 16.28 7.11
N GLU A 310 -16.65 17.57 6.94
CA GLU A 310 -15.59 18.02 6.02
C GLU A 310 -14.21 17.53 6.46
N THR A 311 -13.94 17.52 7.76
CA THR A 311 -12.69 16.94 8.30
C THR A 311 -12.62 15.42 8.06
N GLN A 312 -13.69 14.66 8.29
CA GLN A 312 -13.72 13.22 8.01
C GLN A 312 -13.54 12.91 6.51
N LYS A 313 -14.22 13.66 5.62
CA LYS A 313 -14.05 13.53 4.17
C LYS A 313 -12.61 13.82 3.75
N ALA A 314 -12.02 14.90 4.27
CA ALA A 314 -10.65 15.27 3.97
C ALA A 314 -9.68 14.17 4.41
N GLN A 315 -9.87 13.59 5.60
CA GLN A 315 -9.06 12.48 6.10
C GLN A 315 -9.18 11.24 5.20
N GLN A 316 -10.40 10.84 4.80
CA GLN A 316 -10.59 9.69 3.92
C GLN A 316 -10.01 9.91 2.52
N ARG A 317 -10.16 11.12 1.96
CA ARG A 317 -9.54 11.50 0.68
C ARG A 317 -8.02 11.49 0.76
N ALA A 318 -7.44 12.02 1.83
CA ALA A 318 -5.99 12.02 2.04
C ALA A 318 -5.45 10.59 2.19
N ALA A 319 -6.13 9.73 2.96
CA ALA A 319 -5.77 8.33 3.11
C ALA A 319 -5.79 7.58 1.77
N LEU A 320 -6.86 7.75 0.97
CA LEU A 320 -6.92 7.14 -0.36
C LEU A 320 -5.82 7.68 -1.27
N ASN A 321 -5.60 9.01 -1.30
CA ASN A 321 -4.56 9.61 -2.13
C ASN A 321 -3.18 9.04 -1.80
N ASN A 322 -2.86 8.85 -0.51
CA ASN A 322 -1.61 8.21 -0.10
C ASN A 322 -1.52 6.76 -0.61
N SER A 323 -2.58 5.97 -0.47
CA SER A 323 -2.63 4.59 -0.98
C SER A 323 -2.54 4.52 -2.52
N LEU A 324 -3.18 5.45 -3.22
CA LEU A 324 -3.11 5.53 -4.68
C LEU A 324 -1.74 6.01 -5.16
N GLN A 325 -1.09 6.88 -4.39
CA GLN A 325 0.27 7.31 -4.68
C GLN A 325 1.25 6.14 -4.52
N GLU A 326 1.14 5.36 -3.44
CA GLU A 326 1.89 4.11 -3.25
C GLU A 326 1.74 3.17 -4.46
N LEU A 327 0.51 2.98 -4.95
CA LEU A 327 0.23 2.16 -6.13
C LEU A 327 0.82 2.73 -7.44
N LYS A 328 0.82 4.06 -7.60
CA LYS A 328 1.39 4.75 -8.77
C LYS A 328 2.92 4.74 -8.75
N ASP A 329 3.51 4.75 -7.57
CA ASP A 329 4.96 4.77 -7.39
C ASP A 329 5.62 3.42 -7.67
N LEU A 330 4.87 2.31 -7.62
CA LEU A 330 5.36 0.98 -7.98
C LEU A 330 5.91 0.95 -9.41
N ARG A 331 7.19 0.62 -9.53
CA ARG A 331 7.89 0.52 -10.82
C ARG A 331 8.61 -0.82 -10.97
N GLU A 332 8.71 -1.28 -12.22
CA GLU A 332 9.56 -2.43 -12.52
C GLU A 332 11.02 -2.17 -12.11
N ARG A 333 11.70 -3.24 -11.65
CA ARG A 333 13.09 -3.24 -11.17
C ARG A 333 13.31 -2.55 -9.82
N GLU A 334 12.25 -2.10 -9.17
CA GLU A 334 12.28 -1.66 -7.78
C GLU A 334 12.50 -2.86 -6.84
N LEU A 335 13.15 -2.58 -5.71
CA LEU A 335 13.55 -3.60 -4.73
C LEU A 335 12.68 -3.49 -3.51
N LEU A 336 12.16 -4.63 -3.06
CA LEU A 336 11.31 -4.70 -1.88
C LEU A 336 11.99 -5.55 -0.80
N THR A 337 11.89 -5.11 0.44
CA THR A 337 12.16 -5.94 1.61
C THR A 337 11.05 -6.97 1.80
N GLU A 338 11.26 -7.94 2.71
CA GLU A 338 10.26 -8.97 2.96
C GLU A 338 8.96 -8.43 3.58
N THR A 339 9.07 -7.42 4.45
CA THR A 339 7.90 -6.75 5.04
C THR A 339 7.13 -5.95 3.99
N GLU A 340 7.83 -5.09 3.23
CA GLU A 340 7.22 -4.30 2.16
C GLU A 340 6.55 -5.17 1.10
N TYR A 341 7.18 -6.29 0.72
CA TYR A 341 6.58 -7.22 -0.24
C TYR A 341 5.27 -7.82 0.29
N ARG A 342 5.22 -8.26 1.55
CA ARG A 342 4.01 -8.84 2.15
C ARG A 342 2.89 -7.80 2.25
N ASP A 343 3.21 -6.60 2.70
CA ASP A 343 2.25 -5.50 2.84
C ASP A 343 1.67 -5.10 1.47
N LEU A 344 2.51 -5.03 0.44
CA LEU A 344 2.08 -4.73 -0.92
C LEU A 344 1.34 -5.91 -1.57
N GLU A 345 1.72 -7.15 -1.30
CA GLU A 345 1.03 -8.34 -1.81
C GLU A 345 -0.39 -8.47 -1.22
N GLU A 346 -0.55 -8.16 0.07
CA GLU A 346 -1.87 -8.14 0.73
C GLU A 346 -2.80 -7.07 0.14
N ARG A 347 -2.26 -5.90 -0.19
CA ARG A 347 -3.04 -4.77 -0.74
C ARG A 347 -3.25 -4.84 -2.25
N TRP A 348 -2.22 -5.23 -2.98
CA TRP A 348 -2.08 -5.03 -4.44
C TRP A 348 -1.55 -6.26 -5.19
N GLY A 349 -1.68 -7.47 -4.64
CA GLY A 349 -1.10 -8.69 -5.23
C GLY A 349 -1.55 -9.02 -6.66
N ASN A 350 -2.65 -8.42 -7.14
CA ASN A 350 -3.13 -8.53 -8.52
C ASN A 350 -2.49 -7.53 -9.49
N VAL A 351 -1.81 -6.48 -9.01
CA VAL A 351 -1.28 -5.38 -9.83
C VAL A 351 0.18 -5.60 -10.23
N PHE A 352 0.97 -6.24 -9.37
CA PHE A 352 2.39 -6.44 -9.64
C PHE A 352 2.82 -7.89 -9.40
N ARG A 353 3.91 -8.28 -10.04
CA ARG A 353 4.61 -9.54 -9.77
C ARG A 353 6.02 -9.23 -9.32
N ALA A 354 6.43 -9.72 -8.16
CA ALA A 354 7.81 -9.65 -7.71
C ALA A 354 8.39 -11.05 -7.48
N GLY A 355 9.70 -11.17 -7.63
CA GLY A 355 10.41 -12.43 -7.47
C GLY A 355 11.80 -12.23 -6.88
N MET A 356 12.45 -13.34 -6.55
CA MET A 356 13.82 -13.39 -6.04
C MET A 356 14.72 -14.25 -6.92
N GLY A 357 16.03 -14.13 -6.69
CA GLY A 357 17.02 -15.02 -7.28
C GLY A 357 17.27 -14.76 -8.76
N ALA A 358 18.02 -15.68 -9.37
CA ALA A 358 18.34 -15.60 -10.79
C ALA A 358 17.12 -15.83 -11.71
N GLU A 359 16.04 -16.41 -11.19
CA GLU A 359 14.78 -16.59 -11.92
C GLU A 359 14.12 -15.24 -12.26
N ALA A 360 13.97 -14.37 -11.26
CA ALA A 360 13.44 -13.02 -11.46
C ALA A 360 14.33 -12.17 -12.38
N ILE A 361 15.66 -12.29 -12.24
CA ILE A 361 16.61 -11.60 -13.14
C ILE A 361 16.48 -12.12 -14.56
N ARG A 362 16.27 -13.43 -14.77
CA ARG A 362 16.08 -14.02 -16.09
C ARG A 362 14.82 -13.47 -16.75
N GLU A 363 13.72 -13.38 -16.02
CA GLU A 363 12.48 -12.80 -16.52
C GLU A 363 12.68 -11.33 -16.94
N LEU A 364 13.29 -10.52 -16.07
CA LEU A 364 13.57 -9.11 -16.37
C LEU A 364 14.45 -8.93 -17.60
N VAL A 365 15.46 -9.78 -17.76
CA VAL A 365 16.43 -9.70 -18.85
C VAL A 365 15.84 -10.22 -20.17
N ALA A 366 14.95 -11.22 -20.12
CA ALA A 366 14.26 -11.75 -21.29
C ALA A 366 13.27 -10.76 -21.91
N LYS A 367 12.69 -9.86 -21.10
CA LYS A 367 11.77 -8.80 -21.56
C LYS A 367 12.47 -7.59 -22.21
N ILE A 368 13.80 -7.52 -22.18
CA ILE A 368 14.53 -6.36 -22.70
C ILE A 368 14.53 -6.36 -24.23
N ASP A 369 13.90 -5.35 -24.82
CA ASP A 369 14.16 -4.97 -26.21
C ASP A 369 15.49 -4.20 -26.30
N LEU A 370 16.50 -4.85 -26.88
CA LEU A 370 17.84 -4.28 -27.06
C LEU A 370 17.84 -3.11 -28.05
N ASP A 371 17.00 -3.13 -29.08
CA ASP A 371 16.95 -2.08 -30.10
C ASP A 371 16.29 -0.82 -29.57
N GLN A 372 15.19 -0.97 -28.84
CA GLN A 372 14.56 0.14 -28.12
C GLN A 372 15.54 0.74 -27.11
N MET A 373 16.17 -0.09 -26.28
CA MET A 373 17.13 0.38 -25.26
C MET A 373 18.31 1.14 -25.88
N VAL A 374 18.85 0.68 -27.02
CA VAL A 374 19.94 1.38 -27.73
C VAL A 374 19.50 2.75 -28.23
N LYS A 375 18.28 2.88 -28.78
CA LYS A 375 17.72 4.16 -29.22
C LYS A 375 17.55 5.13 -28.05
N GLU A 376 16.93 4.68 -26.96
CA GLU A 376 16.73 5.47 -25.75
C GLU A 376 18.05 5.97 -25.15
N LEU A 377 19.05 5.09 -25.04
CA LEU A 377 20.36 5.44 -24.49
C LEU A 377 21.12 6.44 -25.36
N ARG A 378 20.98 6.37 -26.70
CA ARG A 378 21.59 7.35 -27.62
C ARG A 378 20.97 8.73 -27.44
N ILE A 379 19.65 8.80 -27.32
CA ILE A 379 18.93 10.04 -27.02
C ILE A 379 19.36 10.58 -25.65
N GLU A 380 19.40 9.74 -24.62
CA GLU A 380 19.83 10.14 -23.27
C GLU A 380 21.24 10.75 -23.26
N ILE A 381 22.18 10.19 -24.02
CA ILE A 381 23.56 10.70 -24.14
C ILE A 381 23.62 12.05 -24.86
N ALA A 382 22.73 12.29 -25.83
CA ALA A 382 22.66 13.53 -26.59
C ALA A 382 21.99 14.66 -25.80
N THR A 383 20.87 14.38 -25.12
CA THR A 383 20.07 15.38 -24.40
C THR A 383 20.65 15.75 -23.03
N THR A 384 21.31 14.80 -22.35
CA THR A 384 21.75 15.01 -20.96
C THR A 384 22.99 15.89 -20.85
N GLN A 385 22.89 16.98 -20.09
CA GLN A 385 24.01 17.88 -19.78
C GLN A 385 24.95 17.34 -18.69
N SER A 386 24.46 16.45 -17.80
CA SER A 386 25.26 15.87 -16.71
C SER A 386 26.31 14.87 -17.22
N LYS A 387 27.59 15.17 -16.97
CA LYS A 387 28.75 14.34 -17.33
C LYS A 387 28.70 12.93 -16.72
N GLN A 388 28.22 12.80 -15.47
CA GLN A 388 28.14 11.50 -14.78
C GLN A 388 27.08 10.60 -15.42
N ARG A 389 25.88 11.13 -15.67
CA ARG A 389 24.78 10.41 -16.30
C ARG A 389 25.13 10.00 -17.73
N LYS A 390 25.77 10.90 -18.50
CA LYS A 390 26.31 10.60 -19.83
C LYS A 390 27.34 9.45 -19.81
N LYS A 391 28.27 9.44 -18.85
CA LYS A 391 29.25 8.35 -18.68
C LYS A 391 28.59 7.01 -18.34
N LYS A 392 27.55 7.02 -17.49
CA LYS A 392 26.78 5.81 -17.15
C LYS A 392 26.02 5.29 -18.37
N ALA A 393 25.27 6.14 -19.07
CA ALA A 393 24.54 5.79 -20.28
C ALA A 393 25.47 5.25 -21.37
N ALA A 394 26.64 5.86 -21.59
CA ALA A 394 27.64 5.38 -22.56
C ALA A 394 28.17 3.97 -22.23
N LYS A 395 28.41 3.66 -20.95
CA LYS A 395 28.81 2.30 -20.53
C LYS A 395 27.70 1.27 -20.77
N ARG A 396 26.44 1.64 -20.52
CA ARG A 396 25.27 0.78 -20.78
C ARG A 396 25.09 0.55 -22.27
N LEU A 397 25.15 1.62 -23.07
CA LEU A 397 25.03 1.56 -24.53
C LEU A 397 26.07 0.61 -25.13
N ARG A 398 27.32 0.68 -24.68
CA ARG A 398 28.37 -0.24 -25.13
C ARG A 398 28.02 -1.71 -24.91
N VAL A 399 27.44 -2.05 -23.76
CA VAL A 399 27.02 -3.43 -23.45
C VAL A 399 25.84 -3.84 -24.34
N ALA A 400 24.82 -2.99 -24.45
CA ALA A 400 23.65 -3.25 -25.29
C ALA A 400 24.02 -3.43 -26.77
N GLU A 401 24.88 -2.56 -27.31
CA GLU A 401 25.39 -2.67 -28.68
C GLU A 401 26.23 -3.94 -28.89
N SER A 402 26.98 -4.38 -27.88
CA SER A 402 27.75 -5.62 -27.95
C SER A 402 26.84 -6.84 -28.06
N PHE A 403 25.75 -6.89 -27.30
CA PHE A 403 24.74 -7.95 -27.42
C PHE A 403 24.06 -7.93 -28.79
N ARG A 404 23.65 -6.74 -29.27
CA ARG A 404 23.02 -6.60 -30.58
C ARG A 404 23.94 -7.05 -31.73
N LYS A 405 25.20 -6.62 -31.73
CA LYS A 405 26.18 -6.99 -32.79
C LYS A 405 26.53 -8.48 -32.79
N SER A 406 26.57 -9.10 -31.61
CA SER A 406 26.96 -10.50 -31.46
C SER A 406 25.80 -11.48 -31.58
N ASN A 407 24.56 -10.99 -31.73
CA ASN A 407 23.32 -11.78 -31.72
C ASN A 407 23.19 -12.70 -30.49
N ASN A 408 23.85 -12.34 -29.39
CA ASN A 408 23.73 -13.08 -28.14
C ASN A 408 22.49 -12.59 -27.38
N ARG A 409 21.75 -13.51 -26.78
CA ARG A 409 20.64 -13.13 -25.89
C ARG A 409 21.16 -12.86 -24.47
N PRO A 410 20.79 -11.75 -23.84
CA PRO A 410 21.21 -11.43 -22.47
C PRO A 410 20.84 -12.50 -21.43
N GLU A 411 19.75 -13.25 -21.64
CA GLU A 411 19.32 -14.34 -20.77
C GLU A 411 20.31 -15.50 -20.66
N TRP A 412 21.22 -15.66 -21.63
CA TRP A 412 22.26 -16.70 -21.61
C TRP A 412 23.33 -16.48 -20.54
N MET A 413 23.35 -15.31 -19.88
CA MET A 413 24.14 -15.09 -18.67
C MET A 413 23.59 -15.84 -17.45
N ILE A 414 22.39 -16.44 -17.56
CA ILE A 414 21.74 -17.22 -16.53
C ILE A 414 21.62 -18.67 -17.02
N LEU A 415 22.27 -19.56 -16.31
CA LEU A 415 22.39 -20.97 -16.62
C LEU A 415 21.14 -21.71 -16.13
N THR A 416 20.45 -22.37 -17.05
CA THR A 416 19.46 -23.42 -16.76
C THR A 416 20.06 -24.81 -16.93
N VAL A 417 21.12 -24.91 -17.74
CA VAL A 417 21.89 -26.12 -17.98
C VAL A 417 23.36 -25.80 -17.72
N LEU A 418 24.00 -26.62 -16.89
CA LEU A 418 25.40 -26.45 -16.51
C LEU A 418 26.25 -27.52 -17.22
N PRO A 419 27.26 -27.17 -18.03
CA PRO A 419 28.14 -28.15 -18.66
C PRO A 419 29.04 -28.86 -17.63
N VAL A 420 29.29 -30.14 -17.87
CA VAL A 420 30.21 -30.96 -17.10
C VAL A 420 31.43 -31.30 -17.96
N MET A 421 32.60 -30.91 -17.48
CA MET A 421 33.86 -31.15 -18.16
C MET A 421 34.13 -32.66 -18.35
N PRO A 422 34.81 -33.05 -19.45
CA PRO A 422 35.25 -34.42 -19.67
C PRO A 422 36.07 -34.97 -18.49
N PRO A 423 35.88 -36.23 -18.07
CA PRO A 423 36.49 -36.80 -16.87
C PRO A 423 38.01 -36.86 -16.91
N ASP A 424 38.62 -37.02 -18.09
CA ASP A 424 40.09 -37.09 -18.20
C ASP A 424 40.76 -35.73 -17.96
N LEU A 425 40.01 -34.63 -18.06
CA LEU A 425 40.44 -33.29 -17.66
C LEU A 425 40.26 -33.04 -16.15
N ARG A 426 39.57 -33.95 -15.44
CA ARG A 426 39.36 -33.94 -13.98
C ARG A 426 39.60 -35.33 -13.37
N PRO A 427 40.81 -35.88 -13.51
CA PRO A 427 41.08 -37.29 -13.21
C PRO A 427 40.92 -37.61 -11.72
N MET A 428 40.64 -38.88 -11.46
CA MET A 428 40.71 -39.51 -10.14
C MET A 428 41.68 -40.68 -10.25
N VAL A 429 42.80 -40.59 -9.53
CA VAL A 429 43.92 -41.55 -9.65
C VAL A 429 44.07 -42.30 -8.33
N GLN A 430 44.25 -43.60 -8.42
CA GLN A 430 44.58 -44.43 -7.26
C GLN A 430 46.07 -44.28 -6.94
N LEU A 431 46.37 -44.00 -5.67
CA LEU A 431 47.73 -43.96 -5.13
C LEU A 431 48.09 -45.31 -4.51
N ASP A 432 49.39 -45.52 -4.31
CA ASP A 432 49.91 -46.64 -3.55
C ASP A 432 49.32 -46.65 -2.13
N GLY A 433 48.79 -47.79 -1.72
CA GLY A 433 48.05 -47.93 -0.45
C GLY A 433 46.54 -47.72 -0.54
N GLY A 434 45.95 -47.75 -1.74
CA GLY A 434 44.49 -47.78 -1.93
C GLY A 434 43.77 -46.46 -1.69
N ARG A 435 44.52 -45.37 -1.53
CA ARG A 435 43.98 -44.00 -1.44
C ARG A 435 43.68 -43.46 -2.84
N PHE A 436 42.80 -42.47 -2.92
CA PHE A 436 42.51 -41.79 -4.18
C PHE A 436 42.90 -40.31 -4.12
N ALA A 437 43.61 -39.86 -5.14
CA ALA A 437 43.77 -38.45 -5.45
C ALA A 437 42.63 -38.03 -6.39
N THR A 438 41.88 -37.00 -6.00
CA THR A 438 40.75 -36.47 -6.76
C THR A 438 41.02 -35.03 -7.16
N SER A 439 40.71 -34.65 -8.40
CA SER A 439 40.60 -33.24 -8.78
C SER A 439 39.53 -32.52 -7.95
N ASP A 440 39.82 -31.31 -7.51
CA ASP A 440 38.91 -30.46 -6.72
C ASP A 440 37.60 -30.16 -7.46
N LEU A 441 37.65 -30.10 -8.81
CA LEU A 441 36.46 -29.95 -9.65
C LEU A 441 35.41 -31.03 -9.39
N ASN A 442 35.83 -32.27 -9.11
CA ASN A 442 34.89 -33.35 -8.85
C ASN A 442 34.10 -33.07 -7.56
N ASP A 443 34.75 -32.60 -6.49
CA ASP A 443 34.05 -32.28 -5.24
C ASP A 443 33.11 -31.07 -5.40
N LEU A 444 33.49 -30.09 -6.23
CA LEU A 444 32.63 -28.95 -6.58
C LEU A 444 31.41 -29.38 -7.40
N TYR A 445 31.58 -30.23 -8.42
CA TYR A 445 30.46 -30.81 -9.18
C TYR A 445 29.55 -31.66 -8.29
N ARG A 446 30.11 -32.48 -7.40
CA ARG A 446 29.33 -33.27 -6.43
C ARG A 446 28.47 -32.38 -5.56
N ARG A 447 29.02 -31.26 -5.07
CA ARG A 447 28.26 -30.28 -4.29
C ARG A 447 27.10 -29.71 -5.10
N VAL A 448 27.31 -29.31 -6.36
CA VAL A 448 26.24 -28.81 -7.23
C VAL A 448 25.15 -29.87 -7.43
N ILE A 449 25.51 -31.10 -7.79
CA ILE A 449 24.55 -32.20 -8.02
C ILE A 449 23.74 -32.49 -6.76
N ASN A 450 24.39 -32.58 -5.59
CA ASN A 450 23.71 -32.82 -4.32
C ASN A 450 22.69 -31.73 -3.99
N ARG A 451 23.04 -30.45 -4.18
CA ARG A 451 22.15 -29.31 -3.95
C ARG A 451 21.00 -29.31 -4.96
N ASN A 452 21.28 -29.58 -6.22
CA ASN A 452 20.28 -29.65 -7.27
C ASN A 452 19.26 -30.76 -7.03
N ASN A 453 19.73 -31.97 -6.68
CA ASN A 453 18.87 -33.11 -6.39
C ASN A 453 18.03 -32.90 -5.12
N ARG A 454 18.63 -32.29 -4.09
CA ARG A 454 17.90 -31.90 -2.89
C ARG A 454 16.81 -30.88 -3.21
N LEU A 455 17.12 -29.86 -4.02
CA LEU A 455 16.14 -28.87 -4.45
C LEU A 455 14.98 -29.50 -5.25
N ARG A 456 15.26 -30.40 -6.21
CA ARG A 456 14.21 -31.14 -6.94
C ARG A 456 13.26 -31.86 -5.96
N ARG A 457 13.81 -32.64 -5.03
CA ARG A 457 13.00 -33.34 -4.01
C ARG A 457 12.17 -32.40 -3.14
N LEU A 458 12.71 -31.24 -2.77
CA LEU A 458 11.97 -30.25 -1.97
C LEU A 458 10.80 -29.64 -2.75
N LEU A 459 10.98 -29.40 -4.05
CA LEU A 459 9.92 -28.93 -4.93
C LEU A 459 8.82 -29.99 -5.10
N ASP A 460 9.21 -31.26 -5.32
CA ASP A 460 8.27 -32.37 -5.48
C ASP A 460 7.43 -32.61 -4.21
N LEU A 461 8.02 -32.38 -3.03
CA LEU A 461 7.35 -32.52 -1.73
C LEU A 461 6.50 -31.29 -1.34
N GLY A 462 6.52 -30.20 -2.13
CA GLY A 462 5.83 -28.97 -1.78
C GLY A 462 6.37 -28.31 -0.51
N ALA A 463 7.69 -28.36 -0.28
CA ALA A 463 8.30 -27.79 0.92
C ALA A 463 8.07 -26.27 1.02
N PRO A 464 7.98 -25.70 2.24
CA PRO A 464 7.79 -24.26 2.43
C PRO A 464 8.83 -23.40 1.71
N ASP A 465 8.39 -22.24 1.23
CA ASP A 465 9.17 -21.27 0.46
C ASP A 465 10.52 -20.90 1.08
N VAL A 466 10.57 -20.73 2.40
CA VAL A 466 11.80 -20.37 3.12
C VAL A 466 12.89 -21.43 2.92
N ILE A 467 12.51 -22.71 2.95
CA ILE A 467 13.43 -23.83 2.75
C ILE A 467 13.88 -23.89 1.29
N VAL A 468 12.93 -23.74 0.36
CA VAL A 468 13.22 -23.73 -1.08
C VAL A 468 14.16 -22.59 -1.46
N ARG A 469 13.94 -21.38 -0.93
CA ARG A 469 14.80 -20.21 -1.15
C ARG A 469 16.21 -20.42 -0.63
N ASN A 470 16.34 -21.00 0.57
CA ASN A 470 17.66 -21.31 1.11
C ASN A 470 18.39 -22.34 0.23
N GLU A 471 17.70 -23.39 -0.25
CA GLU A 471 18.33 -24.38 -1.13
C GLU A 471 18.67 -23.81 -2.51
N LYS A 472 17.82 -22.94 -3.09
CA LYS A 472 18.14 -22.16 -4.31
C LYS A 472 19.38 -21.27 -4.10
N ARG A 473 19.50 -20.59 -2.96
CA ARG A 473 20.69 -19.79 -2.58
C ARG A 473 21.94 -20.67 -2.51
N MET A 474 21.85 -21.83 -1.86
CA MET A 474 22.97 -22.78 -1.75
C MET A 474 23.37 -23.36 -3.10
N LEU A 475 22.42 -23.58 -4.01
CA LEU A 475 22.70 -24.01 -5.39
C LEU A 475 23.46 -22.92 -6.16
N GLN A 476 23.03 -21.66 -6.05
CA GLN A 476 23.76 -20.53 -6.65
C GLN A 476 25.20 -20.46 -6.13
N GLU A 477 25.40 -20.57 -4.81
CA GLU A 477 26.74 -20.57 -4.20
C GLU A 477 27.61 -21.77 -4.62
N ALA A 478 27.00 -22.94 -4.84
CA ALA A 478 27.70 -24.12 -5.31
C ALA A 478 28.20 -23.94 -6.76
N VAL A 479 27.39 -23.37 -7.64
CA VAL A 479 27.77 -23.08 -9.03
C VAL A 479 28.80 -21.95 -9.09
N ASP A 480 28.66 -20.92 -8.26
CA ASP A 480 29.64 -19.86 -8.13
C ASP A 480 31.01 -20.42 -7.75
N SER A 481 31.05 -21.34 -6.77
CA SER A 481 32.28 -21.99 -6.32
C SER A 481 32.89 -22.89 -7.39
N LEU A 482 32.06 -23.50 -8.23
CA LEU A 482 32.52 -24.33 -9.35
C LEU A 482 33.19 -23.49 -10.44
N ILE A 483 32.62 -22.32 -10.76
CA ILE A 483 33.10 -21.47 -11.86
C ILE A 483 34.27 -20.58 -11.40
N ASP A 484 34.18 -19.99 -10.20
CA ASP A 484 35.15 -19.00 -9.71
C ASP A 484 35.18 -18.99 -8.17
N ASN A 485 35.87 -19.98 -7.60
CA ASN A 485 35.94 -20.16 -6.14
C ASN A 485 36.65 -18.98 -5.45
N GLY A 486 36.03 -18.45 -4.39
CA GLY A 486 36.58 -17.35 -3.59
C GLY A 486 36.29 -15.95 -4.13
N ARG A 487 35.65 -15.81 -5.30
CA ARG A 487 35.21 -14.51 -5.82
C ARG A 487 34.06 -13.89 -5.04
N ARG A 488 33.30 -14.70 -4.31
CA ARG A 488 32.28 -14.26 -3.36
C ARG A 488 32.44 -15.00 -2.03
N GLY A 489 32.54 -14.24 -0.94
CA GLY A 489 32.58 -14.78 0.42
C GLY A 489 33.84 -15.60 0.72
N ARG A 490 33.72 -16.55 1.64
CA ARG A 490 34.82 -17.47 1.98
C ARG A 490 34.93 -18.56 0.92
N ALA A 491 36.12 -18.71 0.35
CA ALA A 491 36.42 -19.81 -0.58
C ALA A 491 36.11 -21.16 0.08
N VAL A 492 35.55 -22.08 -0.69
CA VAL A 492 35.32 -23.44 -0.21
C VAL A 492 36.68 -24.11 -0.01
N SER A 493 36.91 -24.69 1.17
CA SER A 493 38.13 -25.42 1.50
C SER A 493 37.83 -26.90 1.70
N ARG A 494 38.79 -27.76 1.37
CA ARG A 494 38.76 -29.17 1.79
C ARG A 494 39.10 -29.26 3.28
N SER A 495 39.03 -30.46 3.86
CA SER A 495 39.57 -30.71 5.20
C SER A 495 41.07 -30.40 5.22
N GLY A 496 41.50 -29.54 6.16
CA GLY A 496 42.79 -28.84 6.14
C GLY A 496 42.69 -27.48 5.43
N LYS A 497 43.29 -26.41 5.96
CA LYS A 497 43.13 -24.99 5.55
C LYS A 497 43.46 -24.64 4.07
N ARG A 498 43.57 -25.61 3.16
CA ARG A 498 43.78 -25.42 1.72
C ARG A 498 42.45 -25.07 1.04
N LYS A 499 42.41 -23.89 0.44
CA LYS A 499 41.31 -23.44 -0.44
C LYS A 499 41.30 -24.32 -1.69
N LEU A 500 40.12 -24.82 -2.07
CA LEU A 500 39.89 -25.62 -3.29
C LEU A 500 39.99 -24.77 -4.56
#